data_AF-A0A537EMA9-F1
#
_entry.id   AF-A0A537EMA9-F1
#
_cell.length_a   1.000
_cell.length_b   1.000
_cell.length_c   1.000
_cell.angle_alpha   90.00
_cell.angle_beta   90.00
_cell.angle_gamma   90.00
#
_symmetry.space_group_name_H-M   'P 1'
#
loop_
_entity.id
_entity.type
_entity.pdbx_description
1 polymer ?
#
loop_
_entity_poly.entity_id
_entity_poly.type
_entity_poly.pdbx_seq_one_letter_code
_entity_poly.pdbx_strand_id
1 'polypeptide(L)'
;YYDGLAKRVGGMSEKIEDLKKLRILVDKDDKGYMLQIFTKPLQDRPTLFFELIQRKGSESFGKGNFKALFESIEAEQARRGNL
;
A
#
# COMPACT_ATOMS: atom_id res chain seq x y z
N TYR A 1 4.54 6.57 8.30
CA TYR A 1 3.33 6.28 7.52
C TYR A 1 2.11 6.13 8.41
N TYR A 2 2.10 5.20 9.37
CA TYR A 2 0.92 4.93 10.22
C TYR A 2 0.61 6.04 11.23
N ASP A 3 1.60 6.83 11.61
CA ASP A 3 1.42 7.96 12.53
C ASP A 3 0.54 9.02 11.85
N GLY A 4 -0.62 9.31 12.45
CA GLY A 4 -1.60 10.24 11.89
C GLY A 4 -2.58 9.63 10.88
N LEU A 5 -2.52 8.32 10.62
CA LEU A 5 -3.40 7.63 9.67
C LEU A 5 -4.89 7.81 10.01
N ALA A 6 -5.24 7.70 11.30
CA ALA A 6 -6.61 7.96 11.77
C ALA A 6 -7.11 9.36 11.43
N LYS A 7 -6.24 10.38 11.52
CA LYS A 7 -6.61 11.76 11.19
C LYS A 7 -6.79 11.96 9.69
N ARG A 8 -5.98 11.27 8.87
CA ARG A 8 -6.01 11.36 7.40
C ARG A 8 -7.23 10.67 6.80
N VAL A 9 -7.56 9.48 7.28
CA VAL A 9 -8.64 8.67 6.71
C VAL A 9 -9.96 8.93 7.44
N GLY A 10 -9.95 8.96 8.77
CA GLY A 10 -11.14 9.13 9.60
C GLY A 10 -12.09 7.92 9.51
N GLY A 11 -12.71 7.55 10.63
CA GLY A 11 -13.79 6.56 10.65
C GLY A 11 -13.40 5.15 10.15
N MET A 12 -12.19 4.67 10.47
CA MET A 12 -11.78 3.29 10.16
C MET A 12 -12.22 2.33 11.28
N SER A 13 -12.55 1.10 10.91
CA SER A 13 -12.89 0.02 11.85
C SER A 13 -11.67 -0.78 12.31
N GLU A 14 -10.58 -0.71 11.54
CA GLU A 14 -9.38 -1.49 11.70
C GLU A 14 -8.44 -0.86 12.73
N LYS A 15 -7.79 -1.70 13.54
CA LYS A 15 -6.76 -1.26 14.48
C LYS A 15 -5.48 -0.88 13.73
N ILE A 16 -4.94 0.30 14.01
CA ILE A 16 -3.74 0.80 13.32
C ILE A 16 -2.54 -0.10 13.59
N GLU A 17 -2.48 -0.71 14.77
CA GLU A 17 -1.42 -1.65 15.16
C GLU A 17 -1.39 -2.88 14.26
N ASP A 18 -2.55 -3.42 13.91
CA ASP A 18 -2.66 -4.58 13.02
C ASP A 18 -2.25 -4.21 11.59
N LEU A 19 -2.70 -3.04 11.10
CA LEU A 19 -2.30 -2.52 9.79
C LEU A 19 -0.78 -2.34 9.71
N LYS A 20 -0.17 -1.77 10.77
CA LYS A 20 1.28 -1.57 10.86
C LYS A 20 2.03 -2.90 10.89
N LYS A 21 1.56 -3.87 11.68
CA LYS A 21 2.15 -5.21 11.78
C LYS A 21 2.14 -5.93 10.44
N LEU A 22 1.03 -5.84 9.71
CA LEU A 22 0.85 -6.50 8.42
C LEU A 22 1.39 -5.68 7.23
N ARG A 23 1.84 -4.45 7.47
CA ARG A 23 2.29 -3.50 6.45
C ARG A 23 1.21 -3.14 5.42
N ILE A 24 -0.04 -3.04 5.87
CA ILE A 24 -1.19 -2.70 5.02
C ILE A 24 -1.26 -1.17 4.86
N LEU A 25 -1.32 -0.72 3.62
CA LEU A 25 -1.49 0.67 3.25
C LEU A 25 -2.97 1.04 3.19
N VAL A 26 -3.29 2.31 3.42
CA VAL A 26 -4.66 2.82 3.38
C VAL A 26 -4.74 4.09 2.56
N ASP A 27 -5.64 4.10 1.58
CA ASP A 27 -5.99 5.29 0.80
C ASP A 27 -7.49 5.60 0.92
N LYS A 28 -7.86 6.85 0.70
CA LYS A 28 -9.24 7.35 0.84
C LYS A 28 -9.62 8.21 -0.35
N ASP A 29 -10.86 8.06 -0.82
CA ASP A 29 -11.52 8.96 -1.75
C ASP A 29 -12.83 9.49 -1.14
N ASP A 30 -13.60 10.22 -1.95
CA ASP A 30 -14.86 10.84 -1.53
C ASP A 30 -15.95 9.83 -1.17
N LYS A 31 -15.84 8.57 -1.62
CA LYS A 31 -16.83 7.50 -1.41
C LYS A 31 -16.48 6.58 -0.25
N GLY A 32 -15.22 6.49 0.13
CA GLY A 32 -14.76 5.66 1.24
C GLY A 32 -13.26 5.46 1.24
N TYR A 33 -12.80 4.39 1.88
CA TYR A 33 -11.37 4.05 1.92
C TYR A 33 -11.12 2.62 1.41
N MET A 34 -9.86 2.32 1.19
CA MET A 34 -9.39 0.99 0.81
C MET A 34 -8.15 0.61 1.60
N LEU A 35 -7.98 -0.69 1.80
CA LEU A 35 -6.80 -1.31 2.38
C LEU A 35 -6.06 -2.03 1.26
N GLN A 36 -4.75 -1.81 1.14
CA GLN A 36 -3.94 -2.39 0.08
C GLN A 36 -2.66 -3.01 0.66
N ILE A 37 -2.24 -4.13 0.09
CA ILE A 37 -0.91 -4.70 0.32
C ILE A 37 -0.41 -5.32 -0.97
N PHE A 38 0.89 -5.17 -1.22
CA PHE A 38 1.54 -5.66 -2.42
C PHE A 38 2.51 -6.77 -2.06
N THR A 39 2.56 -7.81 -2.89
CA THR A 39 3.59 -8.84 -2.76
C THR A 39 4.92 -8.28 -3.24
N LYS A 40 6.02 -8.92 -2.82
CA LYS A 40 7.28 -8.77 -3.56
C LYS A 40 7.09 -9.30 -5.00
N PRO A 41 7.95 -8.89 -5.94
CA PRO A 41 7.99 -9.55 -7.24
C PRO A 41 8.11 -11.06 -7.09
N LEU A 42 7.36 -11.80 -7.89
CA LEU A 42 7.33 -13.28 -7.86
C LEU A 42 8.51 -13.91 -8.61
N GLN A 43 9.26 -13.09 -9.34
CA GLN A 43 10.40 -13.47 -10.15
C GLN A 43 11.60 -12.61 -9.75
N ASP A 44 12.81 -13.06 -10.10
CA ASP A 44 14.04 -12.30 -9.85
C ASP A 44 14.04 -10.95 -10.59
N ARG A 45 13.38 -10.91 -11.76
CA ARG A 45 13.08 -9.67 -12.47
C ARG A 45 11.82 -9.02 -11.90
N PRO A 46 11.82 -7.70 -11.68
CA PRO A 46 10.77 -6.95 -10.98
C PRO A 46 9.53 -6.70 -11.87
N THR A 47 9.03 -7.71 -12.56
CA THR A 47 8.01 -7.54 -13.62
C THR A 47 6.60 -7.81 -13.14
N LEU A 48 6.41 -8.87 -12.35
CA LEU A 48 5.10 -9.33 -11.89
C LEU A 48 5.04 -9.37 -10.37
N PHE A 49 4.02 -8.72 -9.82
CA PHE A 49 3.63 -8.77 -8.42
C PHE A 49 2.09 -8.82 -8.33
N PHE A 50 1.57 -9.21 -7.16
CA PHE A 50 0.15 -9.14 -6.87
C PHE A 50 -0.16 -8.01 -5.90
N GLU A 51 -1.35 -7.47 -6.05
CA GLU A 51 -2.00 -6.59 -5.09
C GLU A 51 -3.17 -7.32 -4.45
N LEU A 52 -3.26 -7.26 -3.12
CA LEU A 52 -4.49 -7.59 -2.41
C LEU A 52 -5.12 -6.27 -1.96
N ILE A 53 -6.36 -6.07 -2.38
CA ILE A 53 -7.15 -4.87 -2.11
C ILE A 53 -8.48 -5.22 -1.46
N GLN A 54 -8.80 -4.53 -0.36
CA GLN A 54 -10.11 -4.55 0.27
C GLN A 54 -10.72 -3.16 0.23
N ARG A 55 -11.89 -3.05 -0.41
CA ARG A 55 -12.61 -1.77 -0.56
C ARG A 55 -13.67 -1.63 0.53
N LYS A 56 -13.68 -0.46 1.18
CA LYS A 56 -14.71 -0.01 2.11
C LYS A 56 -15.40 1.22 1.51
N GLY A 57 -16.08 1.01 0.39
CA GLY A 57 -16.77 2.04 -0.39
C GLY A 57 -15.93 2.76 -1.43
N SER A 58 -14.59 2.83 -1.26
CA SER A 58 -13.72 3.49 -2.23
C SER A 58 -13.76 2.81 -3.61
N GLU A 59 -13.83 3.62 -4.66
CA GLU A 59 -13.83 3.20 -6.07
C GLU A 59 -12.54 3.59 -6.80
N SER A 60 -11.66 4.38 -6.17
CA SER A 60 -10.38 4.78 -6.77
C SER A 60 -9.36 3.63 -6.82
N PHE A 61 -8.21 3.85 -7.45
CA PHE A 61 -7.11 2.86 -7.53
C PHE A 61 -6.03 3.03 -6.46
N GLY A 62 -6.17 4.00 -5.55
CA GLY A 62 -5.17 4.23 -4.51
C GLY A 62 -3.83 4.75 -5.04
N LYS A 63 -3.87 5.80 -5.89
CA LYS A 63 -2.67 6.33 -6.60
C LYS A 63 -1.53 6.67 -5.65
N GLY A 64 -1.82 7.11 -4.42
CA GLY A 64 -0.80 7.44 -3.42
C GLY A 64 -0.01 6.21 -2.97
N ASN A 65 -0.70 5.09 -2.75
CA ASN A 65 -0.06 3.83 -2.35
C ASN A 65 0.77 3.22 -3.50
N PHE A 66 0.32 3.38 -4.74
CA PHE A 66 1.03 2.87 -5.91
C PHE A 66 2.39 3.56 -6.12
N LYS A 67 2.46 4.88 -5.90
CA LYS A 67 3.75 5.61 -5.95
C LYS A 67 4.72 5.13 -4.88
N ALA A 68 4.25 4.99 -3.63
CA ALA A 68 5.07 4.50 -2.53
C ALA A 68 5.57 3.06 -2.74
N LEU A 69 4.77 2.21 -3.41
CA LEU A 69 5.19 0.87 -3.82
C LEU A 69 6.35 0.92 -4.81
N PHE A 70 6.21 1.72 -5.88
CA PHE A 70 7.24 1.82 -6.91
C PHE A 70 8.57 2.32 -6.34
N GLU A 71 8.54 3.36 -5.51
CA GLU A 71 9.73 3.89 -4.82
C GLU A 71 10.39 2.81 -3.94
N SER A 72 9.59 1.97 -3.26
CA SER A 72 10.12 0.85 -2.47
C SER A 72 10.73 -0.26 -3.33
N ILE A 73 10.17 -0.54 -4.51
CA ILE A 73 10.71 -1.55 -5.43
C ILE A 73 12.02 -1.05 -6.05
N GLU A 74 12.08 0.20 -6.48
CA GLU A 74 13.29 0.83 -7.03
C GLU A 74 14.42 0.88 -6.01
N ALA A 75 14.12 1.23 -4.75
CA ALA A 75 15.12 1.20 -3.67
C ALA A 75 15.67 -0.22 -3.43
N GLU A 76 14.81 -1.25 -3.46
CA GLU A 76 15.23 -2.64 -3.33
C GLU A 76 16.07 -3.10 -4.54
N GLN A 77 15.74 -2.63 -5.75
CA GLN A 77 16.51 -2.90 -6.98
C GLN A 77 17.90 -2.27 -6.94
N ALA A 78 18.01 -1.00 -6.55
CA ALA A 78 19.28 -0.30 -6.41
C ALA A 78 20.21 -1.03 -5.42
N ARG A 79 19.65 -1.58 -4.33
CA ARG A 79 20.41 -2.37 -3.35
C ARG A 79 20.91 -3.71 -3.92
N ARG A 80 20.24 -4.27 -4.93
CA ARG A 80 20.64 -5.52 -5.61
C ARG A 80 21.65 -5.30 -6.74
N GLY A 81 21.99 -4.05 -7.08
CA GLY A 81 23.06 -3.72 -8.02
C GLY A 81 22.71 -3.86 -9.51
N ASN A 82 21.43 -3.86 -9.87
CA ASN A 82 20.95 -4.03 -11.26
C ASN A 82 20.44 -2.72 -11.89
N LEU A 83 21.03 -1.56 -11.55
CA LEU A 83 20.80 -0.29 -12.24
C LEU A 83 22.01 0.09 -13.09
#